data_AF-A0A957RYR0-F1
#
_entry.id   AF-A0A957RYR0-F1
#
_cell.length_a   1.000
_cell.length_b   1.000
_cell.length_c   1.000
_cell.angle_alpha   90.00
_cell.angle_beta   90.00
_cell.angle_gamma   90.00
#
_symmetry.space_group_name_H-M   'P 1'
#
loop_
_entity.id
_entity.type
_entity.pdbx_description
1 polymer ?
#
loop_
_entity_poly.entity_id
_entity_poly.type
_entity_poly.pdbx_seq_one_letter_code
_entity_poly.pdbx_strand_id
1 'polypeptide(L)'
;AYAGNGEVSATFTVLRSDLRNIPDRHRSLWETIAWSYDLLAPEEQRIFRRLAVFVGGWTVEAAQALGGCESAAEVESVLWSLLDKHLIYRAADTTDTVRFAMLETLRDFGLEALRRTGELLATQRAMATTYAAMAEHASRHIHGPDSAQHHAFLSHEADNLNAAIVWIDANRDADLALRLGAALLPFANQQPRSVERITTSALRLSAGFPDSAMLADTCLAAGYSAAILGKREEARRYMRKSIEMDETIGHKAHPEYIGVAYGMLAWGAFDRGDYDEARSYFDRDLAQAGASGSQWRLAMTLMHTGILEGRLGNFPVAEQRLDQSMRLHRHLGDAWAIAKILADRATLHVERGQFEQAKLLLEECEVLLRGVNLPDRLAHFRQLCGLLALRRSDCEMAARQLEAALRAHRAVGHQKYMDEDLLLVAELALAVQLPLPALCLLAAHGAYLDGVGLVDYPRLKQRVDSMVGAARTCTNATAADAAWLRGLALSQDAAVDYALNEVLNRLRIDVVSPGQTEMEQVPVR
;
A
#
# COMPACT_ATOMS: atom_id res chain seq x y z
N ALA A 1 4.64 -24.91 -6.86
CA ALA A 1 5.94 -25.42 -7.31
C ALA A 1 6.73 -24.29 -7.97
N TYR A 2 7.46 -23.52 -7.17
CA TYR A 2 8.49 -22.56 -7.57
C TYR A 2 9.40 -22.38 -6.34
N ALA A 3 10.20 -23.41 -6.09
CA ALA A 3 11.25 -23.42 -5.07
C ALA A 3 12.51 -23.87 -5.80
N GLY A 4 13.40 -22.94 -6.10
CA GLY A 4 14.60 -23.20 -6.90
C GLY A 4 15.10 -21.92 -7.54
N ASN A 5 15.69 -21.04 -6.73
CA ASN A 5 16.63 -19.98 -7.14
C ASN A 5 17.39 -19.35 -5.94
N GLY A 6 17.21 -19.87 -4.72
CA GLY A 6 17.86 -19.34 -3.50
C GLY A 6 19.26 -19.89 -3.21
N GLU A 7 19.72 -20.94 -3.90
CA GLU A 7 20.99 -21.61 -3.57
C GLU A 7 22.21 -21.17 -4.41
N VAL A 8 22.01 -20.42 -5.50
CA VAL A 8 23.14 -19.99 -6.35
C VAL A 8 23.86 -18.75 -5.82
N SER A 9 23.20 -17.93 -5.00
CA SER A 9 23.81 -16.70 -4.44
C SER A 9 24.78 -16.97 -3.29
N ALA A 10 24.63 -18.09 -2.57
CA ALA A 10 25.48 -18.42 -1.42
C ALA A 10 26.88 -18.93 -1.82
N THR A 11 27.07 -19.36 -3.07
CA THR A 11 28.32 -20.01 -3.50
C THR A 11 29.45 -19.01 -3.83
N PHE A 12 29.14 -17.73 -4.07
CA PHE A 12 30.13 -16.76 -4.55
C PHE A 12 30.73 -15.83 -3.48
N THR A 13 30.15 -15.77 -2.27
CA THR A 13 30.68 -14.96 -1.16
C THR A 13 32.06 -15.46 -0.65
N VAL A 14 32.49 -16.66 -1.07
CA VAL A 14 33.76 -17.31 -0.68
C VAL A 14 34.97 -16.82 -1.50
N LEU A 15 34.80 -16.00 -2.55
CA LEU A 15 35.92 -15.46 -3.34
C LEU A 15 36.56 -14.18 -2.77
N ARG A 16 36.25 -13.84 -1.52
CA ARG A 16 36.68 -12.60 -0.86
C ARG A 16 37.87 -12.85 0.07
N SER A 17 39.07 -13.05 -0.47
CA SER A 17 40.34 -12.57 0.15
C SER A 17 41.65 -13.07 -0.48
N ASP A 18 41.66 -14.04 -1.39
CA ASP A 18 42.93 -14.48 -1.98
C ASP A 18 42.76 -15.05 -3.39
N LEU A 19 43.29 -14.35 -4.41
CA LEU A 19 43.42 -14.86 -5.79
C LEU A 19 44.17 -16.20 -5.85
N ARG A 20 44.90 -16.56 -4.78
CA ARG A 20 45.62 -17.82 -4.61
C ARG A 20 44.72 -19.04 -4.35
N ASN A 21 43.50 -18.85 -3.83
CA ASN A 21 42.60 -19.95 -3.42
C ASN A 21 41.38 -20.17 -4.35
N ILE A 22 41.40 -19.58 -5.54
CA ILE A 22 40.37 -19.79 -6.55
C ILE A 22 40.67 -21.09 -7.33
N PRO A 23 39.70 -22.01 -7.57
CA PRO A 23 39.91 -23.21 -8.39
C PRO A 23 40.47 -22.88 -9.79
N ASP A 24 41.38 -23.69 -10.34
CA ASP A 24 42.17 -23.37 -11.55
C ASP A 24 41.33 -22.91 -12.76
N ARG A 25 40.14 -23.48 -12.95
CA ARG A 25 39.18 -23.10 -14.01
C ARG A 25 38.67 -21.66 -13.93
N HIS A 26 38.59 -21.10 -12.73
CA HIS A 26 38.18 -19.71 -12.53
C HIS A 26 39.40 -18.78 -12.69
N ARG A 27 40.62 -19.22 -12.35
CA ARG A 27 41.84 -18.44 -12.62
C ARG A 27 42.04 -18.19 -14.11
N SER A 28 41.87 -19.20 -14.96
CA SER A 28 41.96 -19.05 -16.42
C SER A 28 40.89 -18.12 -16.99
N LEU A 29 39.67 -18.17 -16.46
CA LEU A 29 38.59 -17.23 -16.84
C LEU A 29 38.95 -15.79 -16.44
N TRP A 30 39.47 -15.59 -15.23
CA TRP A 30 39.92 -14.28 -14.75
C TRP A 30 41.08 -13.72 -15.58
N GLU A 31 42.05 -14.54 -15.96
CA GLU A 31 43.16 -14.15 -16.86
C GLU A 31 42.65 -13.80 -18.26
N THR A 32 41.65 -14.51 -18.77
CA THR A 32 41.03 -14.22 -20.07
C THR A 32 40.30 -12.87 -20.06
N ILE A 33 39.58 -12.57 -18.96
CA ILE A 33 38.93 -11.28 -18.77
C ILE A 33 39.99 -10.17 -18.66
N ALA A 34 41.06 -10.39 -17.90
CA ALA A 34 42.16 -9.43 -17.76
C ALA A 34 42.78 -9.07 -19.11
N TRP A 35 43.07 -10.07 -19.94
CA TRP A 35 43.59 -9.85 -21.29
C TRP A 35 42.62 -9.05 -22.16
N SER A 36 41.33 -9.39 -22.11
CA SER A 36 40.31 -8.66 -22.87
C SER A 36 40.18 -7.20 -22.42
N TYR A 37 40.33 -6.95 -21.11
CA TYR A 37 40.34 -5.61 -20.52
C TYR A 37 41.59 -4.81 -20.90
N ASP A 38 42.77 -5.45 -20.91
CA ASP A 38 44.04 -4.80 -21.27
C ASP A 38 44.10 -4.36 -22.74
N LEU A 39 43.28 -4.97 -23.61
CA LEU A 39 43.12 -4.57 -25.02
C LEU A 39 42.21 -3.35 -25.23
N LEU A 40 41.46 -2.94 -24.21
CA LEU A 40 40.58 -1.78 -24.29
C LEU A 40 41.38 -0.48 -24.30
N ALA A 41 40.86 0.53 -25.00
CA ALA A 41 41.40 1.87 -24.90
C ALA A 41 41.26 2.41 -23.46
N PRO A 42 42.10 3.37 -23.02
CA PRO A 42 42.07 3.88 -21.64
C PRO A 42 40.70 4.43 -21.20
N GLU A 43 39.93 5.00 -22.11
CA GLU A 43 38.56 5.51 -21.88
C GLU A 43 37.56 4.36 -21.72
N GLU A 44 37.66 3.33 -22.56
CA GLU A 44 36.83 2.12 -22.49
C GLU A 44 37.08 1.35 -21.20
N GLN A 45 38.35 1.21 -20.78
CA GLN A 45 38.72 0.63 -19.49
C GLN A 45 38.08 1.39 -18.33
N ARG A 46 38.00 2.73 -18.42
CA ARG A 46 37.43 3.60 -17.38
C ARG A 46 35.93 3.45 -17.28
N ILE A 47 35.23 3.50 -18.39
CA ILE A 47 33.78 3.31 -18.41
C ILE A 47 33.44 1.87 -18.02
N PHE A 48 34.11 0.85 -18.57
CA PHE A 48 33.89 -0.56 -18.21
C PHE A 48 33.96 -0.78 -16.70
N ARG A 49 35.04 -0.34 -16.04
CA ARG A 49 35.20 -0.54 -14.60
C ARG A 49 34.14 0.24 -13.80
N ARG A 50 33.75 1.44 -14.26
CA ARG A 50 32.68 2.23 -13.60
C ARG A 50 31.31 1.58 -13.71
N LEU A 51 30.97 0.99 -14.86
CA LEU A 51 29.70 0.29 -15.08
C LEU A 51 29.51 -0.91 -14.14
N ALA A 52 30.60 -1.49 -13.63
CA ALA A 52 30.56 -2.63 -12.72
C ALA A 52 29.89 -2.33 -11.36
N VAL A 53 29.63 -1.05 -11.02
CA VAL A 53 28.88 -0.71 -9.79
C VAL A 53 27.39 -1.05 -9.88
N PHE A 54 26.81 -1.08 -11.09
CA PHE A 54 25.40 -1.40 -11.29
C PHE A 54 25.09 -2.87 -10.97
N VAL A 55 23.84 -3.14 -10.61
CA VAL A 55 23.31 -4.49 -10.33
C VAL A 55 22.07 -4.71 -11.18
N GLY A 56 22.01 -5.83 -11.90
CA GLY A 56 20.87 -6.17 -12.78
C GLY A 56 20.88 -5.46 -14.15
N GLY A 57 21.48 -4.27 -14.24
CA GLY A 57 21.66 -3.53 -15.50
C GLY A 57 21.51 -2.02 -15.32
N TRP A 58 21.54 -1.28 -16.42
CA TRP A 58 21.43 0.19 -16.44
C TRP A 58 20.92 0.70 -17.79
N THR A 59 20.40 1.93 -17.80
CA THR A 59 20.08 2.66 -19.03
C THR A 59 21.28 3.49 -19.50
N VAL A 60 21.22 4.01 -20.73
CA VAL A 60 22.24 4.93 -21.25
C VAL A 60 22.39 6.15 -20.36
N GLU A 61 21.27 6.72 -19.90
CA GLU A 61 21.24 7.91 -19.05
C GLU A 61 21.94 7.65 -17.71
N ALA A 62 21.71 6.47 -17.11
CA ALA A 62 22.38 6.08 -15.87
C ALA A 62 23.90 5.92 -16.06
N ALA A 63 24.33 5.34 -17.18
CA ALA A 63 25.75 5.25 -17.51
C ALA A 63 26.39 6.63 -17.75
N GLN A 64 25.69 7.53 -18.44
CA GLN A 64 26.14 8.90 -18.68
C GLN A 64 26.26 9.70 -17.39
N ALA A 65 25.35 9.51 -16.43
CA ALA A 65 25.41 10.16 -15.12
C ALA A 65 26.58 9.67 -14.24
N LEU A 66 27.13 8.48 -14.51
CA LEU A 66 28.40 8.01 -13.97
C LEU A 66 29.63 8.50 -14.75
N GLY A 67 29.41 9.07 -15.95
CA GLY A 67 30.44 9.76 -16.72
C GLY A 67 31.10 10.82 -15.85
N GLY A 68 32.42 10.80 -15.80
CA GLY A 68 33.20 11.74 -14.99
C GLY A 68 33.43 13.02 -15.77
N CYS A 69 34.50 13.02 -16.56
CA CYS A 69 34.85 14.15 -17.43
C CYS A 69 34.31 13.95 -18.85
N GLU A 70 33.81 12.75 -19.14
CA GLU A 70 33.39 12.31 -20.46
C GLU A 70 32.06 12.96 -20.87
N SER A 71 31.92 13.30 -22.15
CA SER A 71 30.64 13.79 -22.68
C SER A 71 29.61 12.66 -22.82
N ALA A 72 28.32 13.01 -22.84
CA ALA A 72 27.24 12.02 -23.00
C ALA A 72 27.40 11.17 -24.28
N ALA A 73 27.89 11.79 -25.36
CA ALA A 73 28.16 11.12 -26.63
C ALA A 73 29.37 10.16 -26.57
N GLU A 74 30.41 10.51 -25.80
CA GLU A 74 31.56 9.62 -25.57
C GLU A 74 31.15 8.37 -24.81
N VAL A 75 30.37 8.52 -23.72
CA VAL A 75 29.89 7.39 -22.94
C VAL A 75 29.04 6.46 -23.81
N GLU A 76 28.13 7.02 -24.62
CA GLU A 76 27.30 6.24 -25.52
C GLU A 76 28.14 5.50 -26.59
N SER A 77 29.11 6.16 -27.20
CA SER A 77 30.04 5.54 -28.16
C SER A 77 30.80 4.36 -27.52
N VAL A 78 31.20 4.49 -26.26
CA VAL A 78 31.91 3.42 -25.55
C VAL A 78 30.97 2.28 -25.18
N LEU A 79 29.71 2.53 -24.83
CA LEU A 79 28.72 1.46 -24.62
C LEU A 79 28.56 0.60 -25.88
N TRP A 80 28.47 1.23 -27.06
CA TRP A 80 28.39 0.49 -28.32
C TRP A 80 29.66 -0.33 -28.60
N SER A 81 30.84 0.24 -28.38
CA SER A 81 32.11 -0.48 -28.53
C SER A 81 32.24 -1.68 -27.57
N LEU A 82 31.83 -1.52 -26.30
CA LEU A 82 31.83 -2.60 -25.32
C LEU A 82 30.81 -3.70 -25.65
N LEU A 83 29.68 -3.33 -26.27
CA LEU A 83 28.69 -4.28 -26.76
C LEU A 83 29.25 -5.11 -27.93
N ASP A 84 29.92 -4.48 -28.88
CA ASP A 84 30.57 -5.15 -30.03
C ASP A 84 31.69 -6.08 -29.57
N LYS A 85 32.37 -5.74 -28.47
CA LYS A 85 33.41 -6.55 -27.82
C LYS A 85 32.85 -7.60 -26.85
N HIS A 86 31.52 -7.75 -26.77
CA HIS A 86 30.81 -8.69 -25.88
C HIS A 86 31.15 -8.57 -24.39
N LEU A 87 31.58 -7.39 -23.94
CA LEU A 87 31.85 -7.11 -22.52
C LEU A 87 30.61 -6.62 -21.76
N ILE A 88 29.60 -6.17 -22.51
CA ILE A 88 28.25 -5.92 -22.03
C ILE A 88 27.26 -6.54 -23.02
N TYR A 89 26.01 -6.69 -22.61
CA TYR A 89 24.94 -7.19 -23.47
C TYR A 89 23.67 -6.35 -23.28
N ARG A 90 22.76 -6.37 -24.26
CA ARG A 90 21.43 -5.77 -24.10
C ARG A 90 20.57 -6.70 -23.26
N ALA A 91 20.04 -6.19 -22.15
CA ALA A 91 19.09 -6.93 -21.33
C ALA A 91 17.75 -7.06 -22.08
N ALA A 92 16.99 -8.13 -21.81
CA ALA A 92 15.72 -8.36 -22.50
C ALA A 92 14.76 -7.17 -22.31
N ASP A 93 14.15 -6.70 -23.41
CA ASP A 93 13.24 -5.55 -23.42
C ASP A 93 12.00 -5.82 -22.57
N THR A 94 12.00 -5.30 -21.33
CA THR A 94 10.79 -5.20 -20.51
C THR A 94 10.17 -3.80 -20.59
N THR A 95 10.81 -2.88 -21.32
CA THR A 95 10.48 -1.45 -21.40
C THR A 95 10.78 -0.88 -22.78
N ASP A 96 10.19 0.28 -23.10
CA ASP A 96 10.53 1.09 -24.30
C ASP A 96 11.95 1.69 -24.25
N THR A 97 12.70 1.48 -23.15
CA THR A 97 14.06 1.97 -22.96
C THR A 97 15.09 0.85 -23.08
N VAL A 98 16.13 1.09 -23.89
CA VAL A 98 17.25 0.16 -24.10
C VAL A 98 18.05 0.01 -22.81
N ARG A 99 18.15 -1.22 -22.30
CA ARG A 99 18.94 -1.54 -21.11
C ARG A 99 20.19 -2.35 -21.47
N PHE A 100 21.28 -2.03 -20.81
CA PHE A 100 22.53 -2.77 -20.87
C PHE A 100 22.75 -3.51 -19.55
N ALA A 101 23.43 -4.64 -19.63
CA ALA A 101 23.84 -5.41 -18.46
C ALA A 101 25.23 -6.01 -18.69
N MET A 102 25.86 -6.41 -17.59
CA MET A 102 27.17 -7.04 -17.57
C MET A 102 27.08 -8.38 -16.83
N LEU A 103 27.78 -9.39 -17.33
CA LEU A 103 27.85 -10.69 -16.67
C LEU A 103 28.47 -10.54 -15.28
N GLU A 104 27.98 -11.29 -14.31
CA GLU A 104 28.40 -11.16 -12.90
C GLU A 104 29.92 -11.33 -12.72
N THR A 105 30.56 -12.20 -13.51
CA THR A 105 32.02 -12.39 -13.52
C THR A 105 32.79 -11.18 -14.06
N LEU A 106 32.29 -10.53 -15.11
CA LEU A 106 32.88 -9.29 -15.64
C LEU A 106 32.68 -8.13 -14.66
N ARG A 107 31.53 -8.10 -14.00
CA ARG A 107 31.22 -7.13 -12.94
C ARG A 107 32.17 -7.28 -11.76
N ASP A 108 32.42 -8.51 -11.29
CA ASP A 108 33.38 -8.76 -10.21
C ASP A 108 34.79 -8.30 -10.59
N PHE A 109 35.21 -8.56 -11.84
CA PHE A 109 36.48 -8.05 -12.36
C PHE A 109 36.52 -6.53 -12.38
N GLY A 110 35.48 -5.87 -12.90
CA GLY A 110 35.40 -4.41 -12.94
C GLY A 110 35.43 -3.77 -11.55
N LEU A 111 34.75 -4.37 -10.57
CA LEU A 111 34.79 -3.93 -9.17
C LEU A 111 36.20 -4.06 -8.57
N GLU A 112 36.94 -5.12 -8.90
CA GLU A 112 38.33 -5.27 -8.45
C GLU A 112 39.27 -4.28 -9.16
N ALA A 113 39.07 -4.03 -10.46
CA ALA A 113 39.78 -2.99 -11.18
C ALA A 113 39.53 -1.58 -10.58
N LEU A 114 38.29 -1.28 -10.17
CA LEU A 114 37.96 -0.06 -9.43
C LEU A 114 38.68 0.03 -8.07
N ARG A 115 38.84 -1.09 -7.35
CA ARG A 115 39.60 -1.11 -6.08
C ARG A 115 41.08 -0.83 -6.32
N ARG A 116 41.69 -1.50 -7.29
CA ARG A 116 43.12 -1.34 -7.63
C ARG A 116 43.48 0.07 -8.08
N THR A 117 42.54 0.76 -8.73
CA THR A 117 42.69 2.16 -9.15
C THR A 117 42.31 3.18 -8.08
N GLY A 118 41.73 2.73 -6.95
CA GLY A 118 41.27 3.62 -5.87
C GLY A 118 39.96 4.36 -6.17
N GLU A 119 39.27 4.03 -7.27
CA GLU A 119 38.08 4.73 -7.75
C GLU A 119 36.76 4.15 -7.20
N LEU A 120 36.79 3.00 -6.51
CA LEU A 120 35.58 2.28 -6.10
C LEU A 120 34.61 3.13 -5.28
N LEU A 121 35.08 3.75 -4.19
CA LEU A 121 34.20 4.51 -3.29
C LEU A 121 33.59 5.73 -3.97
N ALA A 122 34.37 6.44 -4.79
CA ALA A 122 33.90 7.59 -5.55
C ALA A 122 32.84 7.19 -6.58
N THR A 123 33.04 6.05 -7.27
CA THR A 123 32.11 5.54 -8.27
C THR A 123 30.81 5.05 -7.63
N GLN A 124 30.88 4.33 -6.51
CA GLN A 124 29.69 3.90 -5.78
C GLN A 124 28.89 5.09 -5.21
N ARG A 125 29.59 6.15 -4.75
CA ARG A 125 28.94 7.41 -4.35
C ARG A 125 28.22 8.07 -5.52
N ALA A 126 28.86 8.14 -6.69
CA ALA A 126 28.26 8.69 -7.90
C ALA A 126 27.02 7.91 -8.32
N MET A 127 27.06 6.56 -8.22
CA MET A 127 25.91 5.71 -8.48
C MET A 127 24.76 6.00 -7.52
N ALA A 128 25.04 6.02 -6.21
CA ALA A 128 24.02 6.30 -5.21
C ALA A 128 23.41 7.72 -5.38
N THR A 129 24.24 8.71 -5.73
CA THR A 129 23.81 10.08 -6.02
C THR A 129 22.92 10.14 -7.26
N THR A 130 23.28 9.39 -8.31
CA THR A 130 22.51 9.29 -9.55
C THR A 130 21.12 8.72 -9.29
N TYR A 131 21.03 7.60 -8.56
CA TYR A 131 19.73 6.98 -8.28
C TYR A 131 18.86 7.80 -7.33
N ALA A 132 19.44 8.55 -6.38
CA ALA A 132 18.69 9.52 -5.61
C ALA A 132 18.11 10.62 -6.51
N ALA A 133 18.90 11.18 -7.44
CA ALA A 133 18.43 12.18 -8.38
C ALA A 133 17.35 11.63 -9.35
N MET A 134 17.48 10.37 -9.79
CA MET A 134 16.46 9.71 -10.61
C MET A 134 15.16 9.48 -9.83
N ALA A 135 15.24 9.06 -8.56
CA ALA A 135 14.08 8.92 -7.69
C ALA A 135 13.38 10.27 -7.46
N GLU A 136 14.14 11.35 -7.21
CA GLU A 136 13.63 12.72 -7.08
C GLU A 136 12.97 13.21 -8.37
N HIS A 137 13.52 12.85 -9.53
CA HIS A 137 12.92 13.16 -10.82
C HIS A 137 11.61 12.39 -11.04
N ALA A 138 11.60 11.09 -10.77
CA ALA A 138 10.41 10.25 -10.91
C ALA A 138 9.29 10.69 -9.96
N SER A 139 9.63 11.05 -8.72
CA SER A 139 8.70 11.58 -7.72
C SER A 139 7.96 12.83 -8.21
N ARG A 140 8.68 13.78 -8.82
CA ARG A 140 8.09 15.04 -9.33
C ARG A 140 7.13 14.85 -10.50
N HIS A 141 7.31 13.80 -11.30
CA HIS A 141 6.53 13.56 -12.51
C HIS A 141 5.53 12.40 -12.37
N ILE A 142 5.38 11.83 -11.17
CA ILE A 142 4.53 10.67 -10.93
C ILE A 142 3.03 10.94 -11.19
N HIS A 143 2.60 12.19 -11.10
CA HIS A 143 1.22 12.61 -11.40
C HIS A 143 1.06 13.25 -12.81
N GLY A 144 2.12 13.19 -13.63
CA GLY A 144 2.16 13.76 -14.98
C GLY A 144 1.68 12.81 -16.09
N PRO A 145 1.74 13.24 -17.36
CA PRO A 145 1.34 12.44 -18.52
C PRO A 145 2.11 11.11 -18.64
N ASP A 146 3.36 11.07 -18.17
CA ASP A 146 4.23 9.87 -18.19
C ASP A 146 4.18 9.07 -16.86
N SER A 147 3.10 9.24 -16.08
CA SER A 147 2.92 8.61 -14.77
C SER A 147 3.16 7.10 -14.77
N ALA A 148 2.75 6.38 -15.81
CA ALA A 148 2.94 4.93 -15.92
C ALA A 148 4.43 4.52 -15.89
N GLN A 149 5.29 5.25 -16.61
CA GLN A 149 6.72 4.98 -16.63
C GLN A 149 7.34 5.28 -15.26
N HIS A 150 6.95 6.39 -14.64
CA HIS A 150 7.45 6.76 -13.32
C HIS A 150 6.98 5.80 -12.24
N HIS A 151 5.73 5.35 -12.25
CA HIS A 151 5.23 4.31 -11.33
C HIS A 151 6.03 3.00 -11.42
N ALA A 152 6.54 2.67 -12.60
CA ALA A 152 7.35 1.48 -12.81
C ALA A 152 8.83 1.64 -12.39
N PHE A 153 9.30 2.86 -12.07
CA PHE A 153 10.70 3.16 -11.75
C PHE A 153 11.27 2.23 -10.67
N LEU A 154 10.59 2.14 -9.52
CA LEU A 154 11.08 1.32 -8.41
C LEU A 154 11.20 -0.17 -8.76
N SER A 155 10.33 -0.68 -9.64
CA SER A 155 10.37 -2.09 -10.05
C SER A 155 11.56 -2.36 -10.95
N HIS A 156 11.85 -1.43 -11.87
CA HIS A 156 12.96 -1.56 -12.81
C HIS A 156 14.31 -1.31 -12.17
N GLU A 157 14.38 -0.44 -11.16
CA GLU A 157 15.64 -0.03 -10.51
C GLU A 157 15.82 -0.62 -9.11
N ALA A 158 15.02 -1.62 -8.72
CA ALA A 158 15.06 -2.21 -7.39
C ALA A 158 16.48 -2.66 -6.97
N ASP A 159 17.20 -3.35 -7.86
CA ASP A 159 18.54 -3.86 -7.60
C ASP A 159 19.58 -2.74 -7.41
N ASN A 160 19.51 -1.71 -8.25
CA ASN A 160 20.40 -0.56 -8.16
C ASN A 160 20.10 0.32 -6.94
N LEU A 161 18.83 0.48 -6.57
CA LEU A 161 18.40 1.16 -5.34
C LEU A 161 18.81 0.37 -4.08
N ASN A 162 18.75 -0.96 -4.15
CA ASN A 162 19.30 -1.84 -3.11
C ASN A 162 20.82 -1.63 -2.97
N ALA A 163 21.56 -1.60 -4.07
CA ALA A 163 23.00 -1.35 -4.05
C ALA A 163 23.34 0.05 -3.50
N ALA A 164 22.57 1.08 -3.88
CA ALA A 164 22.73 2.44 -3.39
C ALA A 164 22.54 2.52 -1.88
N ILE A 165 21.47 1.94 -1.32
CA ILE A 165 21.22 2.00 0.12
C ILE A 165 22.23 1.18 0.93
N VAL A 166 22.72 0.06 0.40
CA VAL A 166 23.81 -0.71 1.03
C VAL A 166 25.09 0.13 1.13
N TRP A 167 25.42 0.88 0.07
CA TRP A 167 26.56 1.79 0.09
C TRP A 167 26.35 2.96 1.06
N ILE A 168 25.16 3.58 1.04
CA ILE A 168 24.77 4.67 1.95
C ILE A 168 24.92 4.22 3.42
N ASP A 169 24.41 3.03 3.76
CA ASP A 169 24.52 2.46 5.10
C ASP A 169 25.97 2.22 5.52
N ALA A 170 26.78 1.64 4.63
CA ALA A 170 28.19 1.37 4.90
C ALA A 170 29.01 2.65 5.15
N ASN A 171 28.67 3.75 4.48
CA ASN A 171 29.37 5.03 4.58
C ASN A 171 28.70 6.03 5.54
N ARG A 172 27.54 5.68 6.09
CA ARG A 172 26.71 6.51 6.98
C ARG A 172 26.35 7.88 6.38
N ASP A 173 26.07 7.93 5.07
CA ASP A 173 25.72 9.16 4.35
C ASP A 173 24.24 9.52 4.57
N ALA A 174 23.96 10.23 5.67
CA ALA A 174 22.59 10.57 6.07
C ALA A 174 21.88 11.51 5.09
N ASP A 175 22.61 12.43 4.44
CA ASP A 175 22.03 13.37 3.47
C ASP A 175 21.44 12.60 2.28
N LEU A 176 22.24 11.71 1.68
CA LEU A 176 21.80 10.91 0.55
C LEU A 176 20.68 9.93 0.93
N ALA A 177 20.73 9.39 2.16
CA ALA A 177 19.67 8.54 2.68
C ALA A 177 18.33 9.28 2.79
N LEU A 178 18.34 10.52 3.30
CA LEU A 178 17.14 11.36 3.43
C LEU A 178 16.61 11.81 2.08
N ARG A 179 17.49 12.17 1.14
CA ARG A 179 17.09 12.49 -0.25
C ARG A 179 16.34 11.35 -0.90
N LEU A 180 16.88 10.14 -0.79
CA LEU A 180 16.23 8.95 -1.32
C LEU A 180 14.93 8.63 -0.56
N GLY A 181 14.95 8.68 0.77
CA GLY A 181 13.78 8.42 1.61
C GLY A 181 12.59 9.35 1.31
N ALA A 182 12.86 10.65 1.17
CA ALA A 182 11.86 11.66 0.82
C ALA A 182 11.29 11.45 -0.59
N ALA A 183 12.17 11.19 -1.57
CA ALA A 183 11.77 10.98 -2.96
C ALA A 183 10.82 9.78 -3.14
N LEU A 184 10.86 8.81 -2.23
CA LEU A 184 10.04 7.60 -2.32
C LEU A 184 8.63 7.72 -1.75
N LEU A 185 8.26 8.86 -1.17
CA LEU A 185 6.93 9.10 -0.60
C LEU A 185 5.78 8.73 -1.57
N PRO A 186 5.76 9.17 -2.85
CA PRO A 186 4.68 8.83 -3.77
C PRO A 186 4.58 7.34 -4.13
N PHE A 187 5.64 6.58 -3.88
CA PHE A 187 5.73 5.16 -4.21
C PHE A 187 5.33 4.24 -3.06
N ALA A 188 5.08 4.78 -1.86
CA ALA A 188 4.79 4.00 -0.67
C ALA A 188 3.62 3.02 -0.85
N ASN A 189 2.62 3.40 -1.66
CA ASN A 189 1.48 2.53 -1.97
C ASN A 189 1.83 1.35 -2.88
N GLN A 190 2.71 1.55 -3.85
CA GLN A 190 3.00 0.55 -4.89
C GLN A 190 4.07 -0.44 -4.41
N GLN A 191 5.06 0.04 -3.66
CA GLN A 191 6.18 -0.79 -3.19
C GLN A 191 6.49 -0.57 -1.70
N PRO A 192 5.53 -0.85 -0.81
CA PRO A 192 5.66 -0.53 0.61
C PRO A 192 6.90 -1.17 1.25
N ARG A 193 7.26 -2.41 0.89
CA ARG A 193 8.46 -3.08 1.44
C ARG A 193 9.78 -2.42 1.03
N SER A 194 9.89 -2.03 -0.24
CA SER A 194 11.09 -1.37 -0.77
C SER A 194 11.26 0.01 -0.13
N VAL A 195 10.17 0.78 -0.06
CA VAL A 195 10.13 2.10 0.57
C VAL A 195 10.46 1.99 2.06
N GLU A 196 9.79 1.10 2.80
CA GLU A 196 10.03 0.89 4.23
C GLU A 196 11.50 0.60 4.54
N ARG A 197 12.14 -0.29 3.77
CA ARG A 197 13.54 -0.66 3.97
C ARG A 197 14.47 0.55 3.81
N ILE A 198 14.24 1.36 2.77
CA ILE A 198 15.05 2.54 2.47
C ILE A 198 14.81 3.62 3.54
N THR A 199 13.56 3.91 3.87
CA THR A 199 13.22 4.94 4.86
C THR A 199 13.68 4.53 6.27
N THR A 200 13.66 3.24 6.63
CA THR A 200 14.19 2.74 7.90
C THR A 200 15.69 3.00 8.03
N SER A 201 16.46 2.75 6.96
CA SER A 201 17.89 3.09 6.91
C SER A 201 18.09 4.60 7.04
N ALA A 202 17.36 5.40 6.26
CA ALA A 202 17.45 6.86 6.29
C ALA A 202 17.18 7.44 7.69
N LEU A 203 16.10 7.01 8.34
CA LEU A 203 15.73 7.48 9.68
C LEU A 203 16.71 7.06 10.77
N ARG A 204 17.36 5.90 10.61
CA ARG A 204 18.43 5.45 11.50
C ARG A 204 19.70 6.29 11.33
N LEU A 205 20.09 6.60 10.10
CA LEU A 205 21.27 7.40 9.79
C LEU A 205 21.09 8.88 10.17
N SER A 206 19.87 9.40 10.04
CA SER A 206 19.53 10.78 10.41
C SER A 206 19.23 10.95 11.90
N ALA A 207 19.52 9.96 12.75
CA ALA A 207 19.32 10.08 14.18
C ALA A 207 20.20 11.20 14.76
N GLY A 208 19.58 12.25 15.31
CA GLY A 208 20.28 13.42 15.85
C GLY A 208 20.57 14.52 14.83
N PHE A 209 20.13 14.38 13.58
CA PHE A 209 20.14 15.47 12.61
C PHE A 209 19.03 16.48 12.93
N PRO A 210 19.23 17.78 12.60
CA PRO A 210 18.20 18.79 12.78
C PRO A 210 16.97 18.50 11.92
N ASP A 211 15.82 18.98 12.38
CA ASP A 211 14.59 18.84 11.62
C ASP A 211 14.71 19.55 10.26
N SER A 212 14.27 18.85 9.21
CA SER A 212 14.34 19.30 7.83
C SER A 212 13.18 18.76 7.02
N ALA A 213 12.86 19.44 5.92
CA ALA A 213 11.87 19.02 4.92
C ALA A 213 12.06 17.56 4.49
N MET A 214 13.28 17.17 4.14
CA MET A 214 13.59 15.80 3.70
C MET A 214 13.34 14.76 4.79
N LEU A 215 13.63 15.09 6.05
CA LEU A 215 13.35 14.20 7.18
C LEU A 215 11.84 14.09 7.46
N ALA A 216 11.07 15.17 7.30
CA ALA A 216 9.62 15.13 7.40
C ALA A 216 8.99 14.25 6.31
N ASP A 217 9.43 14.40 5.06
CA ASP A 217 8.96 13.60 3.92
C ASP A 217 9.37 12.12 4.05
N THR A 218 10.59 11.85 4.52
CA THR A 218 11.05 10.49 4.83
C THR A 218 10.19 9.86 5.92
N CYS A 219 9.81 10.62 6.96
CA CYS A 219 8.89 10.15 8.00
C CYS A 219 7.48 9.87 7.43
N LEU A 220 6.97 10.67 6.49
CA LEU A 220 5.72 10.35 5.79
C LEU A 220 5.86 9.04 5.03
N ALA A 221 6.90 8.88 4.22
CA ALA A 221 7.12 7.69 3.41
C ALA A 221 7.22 6.43 4.28
N ALA A 222 7.95 6.51 5.39
CA ALA A 222 8.04 5.45 6.39
C ALA A 222 6.69 5.16 7.04
N GLY A 223 5.95 6.20 7.45
CA GLY A 223 4.67 6.05 8.11
C GLY A 223 3.63 5.38 7.19
N TYR A 224 3.54 5.81 5.95
CA TYR A 224 2.63 5.27 4.96
C TYR A 224 2.92 3.82 4.61
N SER A 225 4.19 3.51 4.31
CA SER A 225 4.60 2.15 3.99
C SER A 225 4.36 1.21 5.17
N ALA A 226 4.66 1.65 6.39
CA ALA A 226 4.35 0.92 7.62
C ALA A 226 2.85 0.69 7.80
N ALA A 227 2.00 1.67 7.49
CA ALA A 227 0.55 1.54 7.59
C ALA A 227 0.00 0.43 6.66
N ILE A 228 0.50 0.38 5.43
CA ILE A 228 0.11 -0.64 4.43
C ILE A 228 0.60 -2.02 4.85
N LEU A 229 1.77 -2.10 5.47
CA LEU A 229 2.35 -3.35 6.00
C LEU A 229 1.72 -3.76 7.34
N GLY A 230 0.74 -3.02 7.86
CA GLY A 230 0.04 -3.32 9.11
C GLY A 230 0.81 -2.97 10.37
N LYS A 231 1.95 -2.26 10.27
CA LYS A 231 2.79 -1.84 11.40
C LYS A 231 2.26 -0.55 12.03
N ARG A 232 1.09 -0.65 12.68
CA ARG A 232 0.31 0.50 13.18
C ARG A 232 1.09 1.45 14.09
N GLU A 233 1.86 0.92 15.04
CA GLU A 233 2.61 1.76 15.99
C GLU A 233 3.78 2.51 15.33
N GLU A 234 4.48 1.85 14.40
CA GLU A 234 5.53 2.50 13.60
C GLU A 234 4.92 3.58 12.71
N ALA A 235 3.82 3.28 12.03
CA ALA A 235 3.07 4.23 11.22
C ALA A 235 2.67 5.47 12.02
N ARG A 236 2.05 5.26 13.20
CA ARG A 236 1.64 6.34 14.11
C ARG A 236 2.83 7.20 14.53
N ARG A 237 3.95 6.58 14.92
CA ARG A 237 5.16 7.28 15.37
C ARG A 237 5.73 8.17 14.27
N TYR A 238 5.87 7.64 13.04
CA TYR A 238 6.47 8.38 11.95
C TYR A 238 5.56 9.49 11.41
N MET A 239 4.26 9.25 11.31
CA MET A 239 3.29 10.28 10.91
C MET A 239 3.26 11.44 11.92
N ARG A 240 3.22 11.14 13.22
CA ARG A 240 3.24 12.19 14.26
C ARG A 240 4.51 13.04 14.16
N LYS A 241 5.67 12.38 14.01
CA LYS A 241 6.94 13.10 13.84
C LYS A 241 6.92 14.01 12.62
N SER A 242 6.41 13.53 11.48
CA SER A 242 6.33 14.36 10.28
C SER A 242 5.43 15.58 10.48
N ILE A 243 4.27 15.42 11.11
CA ILE A 243 3.35 16.53 11.43
C ILE A 243 3.98 17.56 12.37
N GLU A 244 4.66 17.12 13.44
CA GLU A 244 5.36 18.01 14.37
C GLU A 244 6.45 18.83 13.64
N MET A 245 7.14 18.21 12.68
CA MET A 245 8.13 18.89 11.85
C MET A 245 7.44 19.88 10.90
N ASP A 246 6.41 19.47 10.17
CA ASP A 246 5.66 20.32 9.26
C ASP A 246 5.18 21.61 9.95
N GLU A 247 4.69 21.50 11.18
CA GLU A 247 4.23 22.62 12.01
C GLU A 247 5.35 23.55 12.50
N THR A 248 6.55 23.03 12.75
CA THR A 248 7.67 23.80 13.30
C THR A 248 8.51 24.47 12.21
N ILE A 249 8.79 23.76 11.12
CA ILE A 249 9.61 24.26 10.01
C ILE A 249 8.76 24.88 8.88
N GLY A 250 7.44 24.71 8.90
CA GLY A 250 6.52 25.24 7.89
C GLY A 250 6.70 24.56 6.53
N HIS A 251 6.97 23.26 6.53
CA HIS A 251 7.19 22.49 5.31
C HIS A 251 5.90 22.49 4.47
N LYS A 252 6.05 22.53 3.14
CA LYS A 252 4.93 22.62 2.20
C LYS A 252 5.06 21.64 1.05
N ALA A 253 6.09 20.80 1.04
CA ALA A 253 6.18 19.80 -0.03
C ALA A 253 5.09 18.76 0.19
N HIS A 254 4.45 18.39 -0.91
CA HIS A 254 3.40 17.40 -0.97
C HIS A 254 2.27 17.55 0.08
N PRO A 255 1.52 18.67 0.03
CA PRO A 255 0.41 18.92 0.95
C PRO A 255 -0.63 17.79 0.97
N GLU A 256 -0.75 17.02 -0.12
CA GLU A 256 -1.59 15.84 -0.21
C GLU A 256 -1.19 14.71 0.77
N TYR A 257 0.10 14.41 0.95
CA TYR A 257 0.53 13.29 1.79
C TYR A 257 0.46 13.64 3.28
N ILE A 258 0.74 14.90 3.64
CA ILE A 258 0.62 15.33 5.03
C ILE A 258 -0.86 15.30 5.50
N GLY A 259 -1.83 15.67 4.65
CA GLY A 259 -3.25 15.60 4.99
C GLY A 259 -3.75 14.17 5.23
N VAL A 260 -3.24 13.20 4.48
CA VAL A 260 -3.53 11.79 4.73
C VAL A 260 -2.85 11.29 6.01
N ALA A 261 -1.65 11.77 6.37
CA ALA A 261 -1.04 11.44 7.66
C ALA A 261 -1.92 11.91 8.83
N TYR A 262 -2.45 13.13 8.76
CA TYR A 262 -3.47 13.61 9.71
C TYR A 262 -4.70 12.69 9.72
N GLY A 263 -5.21 12.32 8.54
CA GLY A 263 -6.34 11.40 8.42
C GLY A 263 -6.09 10.04 9.06
N MET A 264 -4.91 9.43 8.85
CA MET A 264 -4.56 8.14 9.44
C MET A 264 -4.41 8.21 10.96
N LEU A 265 -3.79 9.28 11.50
CA LEU A 265 -3.72 9.48 12.95
C LEU A 265 -5.10 9.72 13.56
N ALA A 266 -5.94 10.51 12.89
CA ALA A 266 -7.28 10.81 13.36
C ALA A 266 -8.18 9.57 13.37
N TRP A 267 -8.18 8.77 12.30
CA TRP A 267 -8.92 7.51 12.27
C TRP A 267 -8.36 6.48 13.26
N GLY A 268 -7.04 6.45 13.45
CA GLY A 268 -6.44 5.60 14.48
C GLY A 268 -6.81 6.01 15.91
N ALA A 269 -6.96 7.31 16.18
CA ALA A 269 -7.48 7.82 17.45
C ALA A 269 -8.97 7.50 17.63
N PHE A 270 -9.77 7.71 16.58
CA PHE A 270 -11.18 7.35 16.56
C PHE A 270 -11.40 5.87 16.88
N ASP A 271 -10.62 4.98 16.26
CA ASP A 271 -10.74 3.53 16.46
C ASP A 271 -10.30 3.08 17.86
N ARG A 272 -9.54 3.90 18.60
CA ARG A 272 -9.22 3.69 20.03
C ARG A 272 -10.22 4.32 20.99
N GLY A 273 -11.20 5.07 20.47
CA GLY A 273 -12.18 5.80 21.26
C GLY A 273 -11.75 7.20 21.69
N ASP A 274 -10.57 7.65 21.26
CA ASP A 274 -10.00 8.97 21.56
C ASP A 274 -10.61 10.03 20.62
N TYR A 275 -11.93 10.26 20.70
CA TYR A 275 -12.66 11.11 19.74
C TYR A 275 -12.21 12.57 19.74
N ASP A 276 -11.80 13.10 20.88
CA ASP A 276 -11.27 14.47 20.98
C ASP A 276 -9.89 14.60 20.33
N GLU A 277 -9.04 13.56 20.44
CA GLU A 277 -7.75 13.51 19.74
C GLU A 277 -8.00 13.42 18.22
N ALA A 278 -8.96 12.58 17.79
CA ALA A 278 -9.35 12.46 16.39
C ALA A 278 -9.84 13.81 15.80
N ARG A 279 -10.73 14.51 16.52
CA ARG A 279 -11.22 15.83 16.11
C ARG A 279 -10.09 16.85 16.05
N SER A 280 -9.20 16.86 17.04
CA SER A 280 -8.04 17.76 17.10
C SER A 280 -7.11 17.60 15.89
N TYR A 281 -6.80 16.37 15.47
CA TYR A 281 -6.01 16.14 14.26
C TYR A 281 -6.68 16.72 13.01
N PHE A 282 -7.97 16.44 12.81
CA PHE A 282 -8.66 16.96 11.64
C PHE A 282 -8.84 18.48 11.65
N ASP A 283 -9.10 19.10 12.81
CA ASP A 283 -9.23 20.55 12.91
C ASP A 283 -7.90 21.26 12.61
N ARG A 284 -6.77 20.68 13.05
CA ARG A 284 -5.42 21.15 12.69
C ARG A 284 -5.17 21.02 11.19
N ASP A 285 -5.47 19.86 10.61
CA ASP A 285 -5.32 19.63 9.17
C ASP A 285 -6.19 20.60 8.35
N LEU A 286 -7.43 20.84 8.79
CA LEU A 286 -8.36 21.74 8.10
C LEU A 286 -7.86 23.18 8.09
N ALA A 287 -7.34 23.66 9.23
CA ALA A 287 -6.75 24.99 9.33
C ALA A 287 -5.53 25.15 8.41
N GLN A 288 -4.65 24.13 8.38
CA GLN A 288 -3.47 24.14 7.51
C GLN A 288 -3.82 24.00 6.02
N ALA A 289 -4.76 23.11 5.68
CA ALA A 289 -5.20 22.90 4.31
C ALA A 289 -5.76 24.20 3.73
N GLY A 290 -6.56 24.94 4.52
CA GLY A 290 -7.06 26.26 4.15
C GLY A 290 -5.95 27.29 3.90
N ALA A 291 -4.87 27.26 4.69
CA ALA A 291 -3.72 28.16 4.52
C ALA A 291 -2.77 27.75 3.37
N SER A 292 -2.72 26.46 3.03
CA SER A 292 -1.80 25.91 2.01
C SER A 292 -2.23 26.20 0.57
N GLY A 293 -3.51 26.51 0.34
CA GLY A 293 -4.08 26.68 -1.00
C GLY A 293 -4.38 25.36 -1.75
N SER A 294 -4.07 24.19 -1.16
CA SER A 294 -4.41 22.89 -1.75
C SER A 294 -5.91 22.61 -1.63
N GLN A 295 -6.65 22.87 -2.71
CA GLN A 295 -8.10 22.60 -2.77
C GLN A 295 -8.43 21.11 -2.59
N TRP A 296 -7.56 20.21 -3.07
CA TRP A 296 -7.76 18.78 -2.92
C TRP A 296 -7.58 18.32 -1.46
N ARG A 297 -6.51 18.76 -0.77
CA ARG A 297 -6.29 18.48 0.66
C ARG A 297 -7.49 18.99 1.46
N LEU A 298 -7.89 20.24 1.24
CA LEU A 298 -9.04 20.85 1.91
C LEU A 298 -10.33 20.02 1.72
N ALA A 299 -10.61 19.59 0.49
CA ALA A 299 -11.78 18.80 0.17
C ALA A 299 -11.76 17.42 0.87
N MET A 300 -10.60 16.76 0.90
CA MET A 300 -10.41 15.48 1.59
C MET A 300 -10.56 15.60 3.10
N THR A 301 -9.99 16.65 3.72
CA THR A 301 -10.14 16.89 5.16
C THR A 301 -11.60 17.20 5.53
N LEU A 302 -12.31 17.97 4.69
CA LEU A 302 -13.74 18.23 4.84
C LEU A 302 -14.57 16.94 4.73
N MET A 303 -14.20 16.02 3.84
CA MET A 303 -14.84 14.70 3.75
C MET A 303 -14.64 13.94 5.07
N HIS A 304 -13.40 13.76 5.52
CA HIS A 304 -13.10 12.99 6.72
C HIS A 304 -13.75 13.57 7.98
N THR A 305 -13.71 14.89 8.15
CA THR A 305 -14.40 15.58 9.26
C THR A 305 -15.91 15.44 9.20
N GLY A 306 -16.50 15.43 8.00
CA GLY A 306 -17.92 15.16 7.83
C GLY A 306 -18.30 13.75 8.27
N ILE A 307 -17.52 12.74 7.88
CA ILE A 307 -17.73 11.34 8.27
C ILE A 307 -17.59 11.17 9.79
N LEU A 308 -16.54 11.77 10.39
CA LEU A 308 -16.31 11.72 11.84
C LEU A 308 -17.53 12.25 12.60
N GLU A 309 -18.01 13.45 12.26
CA GLU A 309 -19.16 14.05 12.93
C GLU A 309 -20.44 13.25 12.69
N GLY A 310 -20.60 12.64 11.52
CA GLY A 310 -21.72 11.74 11.23
C GLY A 310 -21.75 10.52 12.15
N ARG A 311 -20.59 9.85 12.34
CA ARG A 311 -20.44 8.70 13.23
C ARG A 311 -20.65 9.06 14.70
N LEU A 312 -20.21 10.25 15.12
CA LEU A 312 -20.46 10.78 16.48
C LEU A 312 -21.88 11.33 16.66
N GLY A 313 -22.60 11.53 15.57
CA GLY A 313 -24.03 11.87 15.56
C GLY A 313 -24.39 13.33 15.35
N ASN A 314 -23.42 14.16 15.06
CA ASN A 314 -23.58 15.57 14.75
C ASN A 314 -23.97 15.76 13.27
N PHE A 315 -25.13 15.20 12.88
CA PHE A 315 -25.57 15.14 11.48
C PHE A 315 -25.62 16.49 10.74
N PRO A 316 -26.07 17.62 11.33
CA PRO A 316 -26.08 18.89 10.61
C PRO A 316 -24.67 19.35 10.22
N VAL A 317 -23.69 19.16 11.10
CA VAL A 317 -22.28 19.49 10.84
C VAL A 317 -21.71 18.53 9.79
N ALA A 318 -22.05 17.24 9.89
CA ALA A 318 -21.65 16.24 8.91
C ALA A 318 -22.13 16.59 7.49
N GLU A 319 -23.42 16.89 7.32
CA GLU A 319 -24.00 17.27 6.02
C GLU A 319 -23.33 18.52 5.45
N GLN A 320 -23.14 19.56 6.27
CA GLN A 320 -22.49 20.80 5.84
C GLN A 320 -21.06 20.56 5.33
N ARG A 321 -20.25 19.79 6.07
CA ARG A 321 -18.86 19.48 5.72
C ARG A 321 -18.78 18.63 4.46
N LEU A 322 -19.61 17.58 4.36
CA LEU A 322 -19.69 16.74 3.17
C LEU A 322 -20.15 17.55 1.95
N ASP A 323 -21.04 18.55 2.11
CA ASP A 323 -21.53 19.40 1.02
C ASP A 323 -20.43 20.30 0.48
N GLN A 324 -19.62 20.88 1.37
CA GLN A 324 -18.45 21.66 0.99
C GLN A 324 -17.42 20.80 0.26
N SER A 325 -17.11 19.61 0.80
CA SER A 325 -16.21 18.65 0.17
C SER A 325 -16.68 18.22 -1.22
N MET A 326 -17.96 17.89 -1.36
CA MET A 326 -18.56 17.46 -2.63
C MET A 326 -18.44 18.55 -3.71
N ARG A 327 -18.67 19.82 -3.37
CA ARG A 327 -18.52 20.92 -4.32
C ARG A 327 -17.09 21.06 -4.83
N LEU A 328 -16.11 20.91 -3.94
CA LEU A 328 -14.70 20.99 -4.31
C LEU A 328 -14.29 19.81 -5.20
N HIS A 329 -14.62 18.56 -4.83
CA HIS A 329 -14.27 17.40 -5.65
C HIS A 329 -14.98 17.39 -7.01
N ARG A 330 -16.21 17.93 -7.12
CA ARG A 330 -16.87 18.18 -8.42
C ARG A 330 -16.12 19.17 -9.29
N HIS A 331 -15.60 20.25 -8.71
CA HIS A 331 -14.77 21.21 -9.45
C HIS A 331 -13.43 20.59 -9.90
N LEU A 332 -12.85 19.73 -9.07
CA LEU A 332 -11.59 19.02 -9.35
C LEU A 332 -11.75 17.82 -10.32
N GLY A 333 -12.97 17.38 -10.61
CA GLY A 333 -13.22 16.20 -11.43
C GLY A 333 -12.85 14.88 -10.74
N ASP A 334 -12.77 14.85 -9.41
CA ASP A 334 -12.38 13.67 -8.63
C ASP A 334 -13.58 12.71 -8.45
N ALA A 335 -13.83 11.89 -9.49
CA ALA A 335 -14.94 10.94 -9.51
C ALA A 335 -14.91 9.95 -8.33
N TRP A 336 -13.72 9.59 -7.85
CA TRP A 336 -13.58 8.67 -6.73
C TRP A 336 -14.01 9.32 -5.41
N ALA A 337 -13.49 10.51 -5.10
CA ALA A 337 -13.85 11.19 -3.87
C ALA A 337 -15.35 11.51 -3.83
N ILE A 338 -15.94 11.88 -4.98
CA ILE A 338 -17.40 12.04 -5.14
C ILE A 338 -18.12 10.74 -4.77
N ALA A 339 -17.74 9.60 -5.36
CA ALA A 339 -18.34 8.31 -5.06
C ALA A 339 -18.23 7.95 -3.56
N LYS A 340 -17.09 8.26 -2.91
CA LYS A 340 -16.89 8.04 -1.48
C LYS A 340 -17.85 8.88 -0.63
N ILE A 341 -17.98 10.18 -0.93
CA ILE A 341 -18.91 11.07 -0.21
C ILE A 341 -20.36 10.61 -0.37
N LEU A 342 -20.75 10.15 -1.57
CA LEU A 342 -22.09 9.60 -1.81
C LEU A 342 -22.35 8.35 -0.94
N ALA A 343 -21.38 7.44 -0.87
CA ALA A 343 -21.43 6.24 -0.04
C ALA A 343 -21.56 6.56 1.46
N ASP A 344 -20.79 7.52 1.97
CA ASP A 344 -20.88 7.94 3.37
C ASP A 344 -22.23 8.62 3.69
N ARG A 345 -22.74 9.46 2.79
CA ARG A 345 -24.09 10.04 2.94
C ARG A 345 -25.17 8.97 2.93
N ALA A 346 -25.08 8.00 2.04
CA ALA A 346 -26.02 6.89 2.00
C ALA A 346 -26.06 6.16 3.34
N THR A 347 -24.90 5.95 3.97
CA THR A 347 -24.79 5.34 5.31
C THR A 347 -25.52 6.19 6.35
N LEU A 348 -25.28 7.51 6.38
CA LEU A 348 -25.96 8.41 7.32
C LEU A 348 -27.48 8.46 7.09
N HIS A 349 -27.94 8.43 5.84
CA HIS A 349 -29.36 8.35 5.52
C HIS A 349 -29.98 7.03 5.98
N VAL A 350 -29.28 5.90 5.80
CA VAL A 350 -29.72 4.60 6.32
C VAL A 350 -29.88 4.63 7.84
N GLU A 351 -28.90 5.20 8.56
CA GLU A 351 -28.98 5.34 10.03
C GLU A 351 -30.17 6.19 10.49
N ARG A 352 -30.61 7.14 9.66
CA ARG A 352 -31.77 8.02 9.93
C ARG A 352 -33.10 7.48 9.41
N GLY A 353 -33.12 6.27 8.84
CA GLY A 353 -34.34 5.67 8.26
C GLY A 353 -34.75 6.26 6.91
N GLN A 354 -33.88 7.01 6.25
CA GLN A 354 -34.11 7.70 4.97
C GLN A 354 -33.69 6.82 3.79
N PHE A 355 -34.37 5.68 3.63
CA PHE A 355 -33.93 4.59 2.73
C PHE A 355 -33.99 4.94 1.24
N GLU A 356 -34.98 5.74 0.82
CA GLU A 356 -35.10 6.15 -0.59
C GLU A 356 -34.00 7.14 -0.98
N GLN A 357 -33.64 8.07 -0.07
CA GLN A 357 -32.49 8.96 -0.28
C GLN A 357 -31.17 8.18 -0.35
N ALA A 358 -30.99 7.20 0.55
CA ALA A 358 -29.81 6.34 0.52
C ALA A 358 -29.71 5.53 -0.79
N LYS A 359 -30.84 5.01 -1.29
CA LYS A 359 -30.89 4.28 -2.55
C LYS A 359 -30.43 5.13 -3.73
N LEU A 360 -30.96 6.35 -3.87
CA LEU A 360 -30.60 7.25 -4.96
C LEU A 360 -29.09 7.58 -4.96
N LEU A 361 -28.52 7.80 -3.77
CA LEU A 361 -27.08 8.07 -3.62
C LEU A 361 -26.22 6.86 -3.99
N LEU A 362 -26.65 5.66 -3.63
CA LEU A 362 -25.94 4.43 -4.02
C LEU A 362 -26.04 4.17 -5.53
N GLU A 363 -27.18 4.46 -6.17
CA GLU A 363 -27.31 4.36 -7.63
C GLU A 363 -26.37 5.32 -8.36
N GLU A 364 -26.25 6.58 -7.90
CA GLU A 364 -25.29 7.56 -8.43
C GLU A 364 -23.84 7.11 -8.21
N CYS A 365 -23.54 6.58 -7.01
CA CYS A 365 -22.23 6.02 -6.68
C CYS A 365 -21.85 4.86 -7.62
N GLU A 366 -22.79 3.96 -7.92
CA GLU A 366 -22.55 2.83 -8.82
C GLU A 366 -22.19 3.27 -10.23
N VAL A 367 -22.90 4.27 -10.78
CA VAL A 367 -22.63 4.80 -12.12
C VAL A 367 -21.20 5.36 -12.21
N LEU A 368 -20.77 6.10 -11.18
CA LEU A 368 -19.41 6.63 -11.10
C LEU A 368 -18.36 5.52 -10.98
N LEU A 369 -18.63 4.50 -10.17
CA LEU A 369 -17.69 3.39 -9.95
C LEU A 369 -17.60 2.44 -11.15
N ARG A 370 -18.66 2.26 -11.96
CA ARG A 370 -18.56 1.47 -13.21
C ARG A 370 -17.60 2.10 -14.22
N GLY A 371 -17.35 3.41 -14.14
CA GLY A 371 -16.35 4.11 -14.96
C GLY A 371 -14.91 3.99 -14.43
N VAL A 372 -14.70 3.41 -13.25
CA VAL A 372 -13.40 3.38 -12.55
C VAL A 372 -13.06 1.93 -12.19
N ASN A 373 -12.04 1.34 -12.85
CA ASN A 373 -11.66 -0.07 -12.66
C ASN A 373 -10.95 -0.33 -11.31
N LEU A 374 -11.69 -0.33 -10.20
CA LEU A 374 -11.18 -0.53 -8.84
C LEU A 374 -11.98 -1.62 -8.08
N PRO A 375 -11.61 -2.91 -8.22
CA PRO A 375 -12.37 -4.04 -7.67
C PRO A 375 -12.49 -4.02 -6.13
N ASP A 376 -11.46 -3.54 -5.41
CA ASP A 376 -11.48 -3.46 -3.95
C ASP A 376 -12.52 -2.45 -3.44
N ARG A 377 -12.75 -1.38 -4.19
CA ARG A 377 -13.68 -0.30 -3.81
C ARG A 377 -15.14 -0.66 -4.11
N LEU A 378 -15.35 -1.61 -5.01
CA LEU A 378 -16.66 -2.23 -5.25
C LEU A 378 -17.12 -3.05 -4.03
N ALA A 379 -16.19 -3.57 -3.21
CA ALA A 379 -16.52 -4.36 -2.02
C ALA A 379 -17.25 -3.51 -0.96
N HIS A 380 -16.71 -2.33 -0.63
CA HIS A 380 -17.36 -1.41 0.30
C HIS A 380 -18.70 -0.90 -0.23
N PHE A 381 -18.81 -0.62 -1.54
CA PHE A 381 -20.09 -0.29 -2.16
C PHE A 381 -21.13 -1.41 -2.00
N ARG A 382 -20.74 -2.67 -2.20
CA ARG A 382 -21.60 -3.85 -2.01
C ARG A 382 -22.03 -3.99 -0.54
N GLN A 383 -21.13 -3.77 0.41
CA GLN A 383 -21.45 -3.78 1.84
C GLN A 383 -22.59 -2.80 2.16
N LEU A 384 -22.53 -1.57 1.61
CA LEU A 384 -23.58 -0.56 1.81
C LEU A 384 -24.91 -0.93 1.14
N CYS A 385 -24.87 -1.54 -0.04
CA CYS A 385 -26.07 -2.09 -0.67
C CYS A 385 -26.70 -3.20 0.19
N GLY A 386 -25.87 -4.05 0.80
CA GLY A 386 -26.31 -5.07 1.76
C GLY A 386 -26.96 -4.46 3.01
N LEU A 387 -26.35 -3.42 3.59
CA LEU A 387 -26.91 -2.68 4.71
C LEU A 387 -28.28 -2.05 4.36
N LEU A 388 -28.41 -1.42 3.19
CA LEU A 388 -29.69 -0.86 2.73
C LEU A 388 -30.75 -1.95 2.54
N ALA A 389 -30.39 -3.09 1.95
CA ALA A 389 -31.29 -4.22 1.78
C ALA A 389 -31.79 -4.78 3.12
N LEU A 390 -30.90 -4.93 4.12
CA LEU A 390 -31.26 -5.32 5.49
C LEU A 390 -32.32 -4.40 6.08
N ARG A 391 -32.15 -3.09 5.89
CA ARG A 391 -33.06 -2.07 6.43
C ARG A 391 -34.42 -2.03 5.75
N ARG A 392 -34.48 -2.51 4.50
CA ARG A 392 -35.72 -2.74 3.76
C ARG A 392 -36.31 -4.14 3.98
N SER A 393 -35.68 -4.94 4.86
CA SER A 393 -36.03 -6.34 5.14
C SER A 393 -35.90 -7.28 3.92
N ASP A 394 -35.15 -6.87 2.89
CA ASP A 394 -34.81 -7.72 1.75
C ASP A 394 -33.60 -8.60 2.10
N CYS A 395 -33.88 -9.68 2.82
CA CYS A 395 -32.85 -10.59 3.36
C CYS A 395 -32.08 -11.31 2.26
N GLU A 396 -32.70 -11.58 1.10
CA GLU A 396 -32.05 -12.23 -0.03
C GLU A 396 -31.03 -11.31 -0.71
N MET A 397 -31.44 -10.06 -0.99
CA MET A 397 -30.53 -9.08 -1.56
C MET A 397 -29.40 -8.76 -0.57
N ALA A 398 -29.74 -8.62 0.72
CA ALA A 398 -28.75 -8.43 1.77
C ALA A 398 -27.71 -9.57 1.78
N ALA A 399 -28.16 -10.83 1.77
CA ALA A 399 -27.26 -11.98 1.74
C ALA A 399 -26.31 -11.94 0.53
N ARG A 400 -26.85 -11.72 -0.69
CA ARG A 400 -26.03 -11.67 -1.91
C ARG A 400 -24.97 -10.57 -1.87
N GLN A 401 -25.35 -9.37 -1.43
CA GLN A 401 -24.45 -8.22 -1.42
C GLN A 401 -23.38 -8.34 -0.33
N LEU A 402 -23.75 -8.77 0.88
CA LEU A 402 -22.82 -8.98 1.99
C LEU A 402 -21.85 -10.13 1.71
N GLU A 403 -22.31 -11.22 1.09
CA GLU A 403 -21.45 -12.31 0.67
C GLU A 403 -20.39 -11.86 -0.35
N ALA A 404 -20.80 -11.04 -1.32
CA ALA A 404 -19.92 -10.50 -2.34
C ALA A 404 -18.92 -9.48 -1.78
N ALA A 405 -19.32 -8.68 -0.78
CA ALA A 405 -18.45 -7.76 -0.06
C ALA A 405 -17.42 -8.52 0.79
N LEU A 406 -17.89 -9.46 1.62
CA LEU A 406 -17.06 -10.22 2.55
C LEU A 406 -15.97 -11.03 1.83
N ARG A 407 -16.30 -11.68 0.70
CA ARG A 407 -15.29 -12.38 -0.11
C ARG A 407 -14.27 -11.45 -0.73
N ALA A 408 -14.69 -10.26 -1.17
CA ALA A 408 -13.78 -9.29 -1.76
C ALA A 408 -12.85 -8.69 -0.70
N HIS A 409 -13.37 -8.29 0.46
CA HIS A 409 -12.52 -7.82 1.56
C HIS A 409 -11.54 -8.89 2.07
N ARG A 410 -11.95 -10.18 2.08
CA ARG A 410 -11.05 -11.31 2.37
C ARG A 410 -9.94 -11.46 1.34
N ALA A 411 -10.27 -11.38 0.05
CA ALA A 411 -9.28 -11.53 -1.03
C ALA A 411 -8.17 -10.46 -0.95
N VAL A 412 -8.51 -9.25 -0.46
CA VAL A 412 -7.58 -8.13 -0.30
C VAL A 412 -6.90 -8.13 1.09
N GLY A 413 -7.45 -8.86 2.06
CA GLY A 413 -6.92 -8.90 3.44
C GLY A 413 -7.29 -7.67 4.28
N HIS A 414 -8.39 -6.98 3.95
CA HIS A 414 -8.85 -5.81 4.71
C HIS A 414 -9.55 -6.20 6.02
N GLN A 415 -8.78 -6.38 7.08
CA GLN A 415 -9.27 -6.85 8.38
C GLN A 415 -10.45 -6.05 8.96
N LYS A 416 -10.39 -4.71 8.93
CA LYS A 416 -11.45 -3.87 9.50
C LYS A 416 -12.77 -4.03 8.75
N TYR A 417 -12.74 -3.98 7.41
CA TYR A 417 -13.95 -4.12 6.61
C TYR A 417 -14.55 -5.53 6.68
N MET A 418 -13.70 -6.57 6.80
CA MET A 418 -14.21 -7.92 7.06
C MET A 418 -14.98 -8.00 8.38
N ASP A 419 -14.48 -7.35 9.43
CA ASP A 419 -15.17 -7.30 10.72
C ASP A 419 -16.51 -6.54 10.66
N GLU A 420 -16.54 -5.39 9.97
CA GLU A 420 -17.78 -4.65 9.71
C GLU A 420 -18.80 -5.47 8.88
N ASP A 421 -18.34 -6.26 7.90
CA ASP A 421 -19.20 -7.18 7.15
C ASP A 421 -19.78 -8.28 8.05
N LEU A 422 -18.97 -8.85 8.95
CA LEU A 422 -19.43 -9.89 9.89
C LEU A 422 -20.52 -9.38 10.82
N LEU A 423 -20.44 -8.12 11.27
CA LEU A 423 -21.51 -7.47 12.03
C LEU A 423 -22.82 -7.36 11.23
N LEU A 424 -22.74 -7.00 9.95
CA LEU A 424 -23.92 -6.94 9.08
C LEU A 424 -24.50 -8.35 8.83
N VAL A 425 -23.66 -9.38 8.69
CA VAL A 425 -24.11 -10.77 8.60
C VAL A 425 -24.74 -11.25 9.92
N ALA A 426 -24.23 -10.82 11.07
CA ALA A 426 -24.85 -11.11 12.35
C ALA A 426 -26.25 -10.47 12.47
N GLU A 427 -26.42 -9.25 11.96
CA GLU A 427 -27.72 -8.59 11.90
C GLU A 427 -28.68 -9.29 10.93
N LEU A 428 -28.18 -9.72 9.77
CA LEU A 428 -28.93 -10.56 8.84
C LEU A 428 -29.40 -11.84 9.53
N ALA A 429 -28.50 -12.53 10.24
CA ALA A 429 -28.83 -13.75 10.97
C ALA A 429 -29.96 -13.52 11.98
N LEU A 430 -30.01 -12.38 12.68
CA LEU A 430 -31.13 -12.05 13.55
C LEU A 430 -32.43 -11.80 12.77
N ALA A 431 -32.36 -11.10 11.64
CA ALA A 431 -33.53 -10.86 10.78
C ALA A 431 -34.16 -12.16 10.27
N VAL A 432 -33.34 -13.20 10.03
CA VAL A 432 -33.78 -14.52 9.57
C VAL A 432 -33.90 -15.56 10.69
N GLN A 433 -33.97 -15.12 11.94
CA GLN A 433 -34.19 -15.96 13.13
C GLN A 433 -33.13 -17.05 13.37
N LEU A 434 -31.86 -16.72 13.11
CA LEU A 434 -30.68 -17.51 13.42
C LEU A 434 -29.89 -16.89 14.60
N PRO A 435 -30.41 -16.93 15.85
CA PRO A 435 -29.80 -16.24 16.98
C PRO A 435 -28.45 -16.84 17.42
N LEU A 436 -28.24 -18.14 17.24
CA LEU A 436 -26.96 -18.78 17.61
C LEU A 436 -25.82 -18.37 16.67
N PRO A 437 -25.98 -18.41 15.32
CA PRO A 437 -24.99 -17.81 14.44
C PRO A 437 -24.73 -16.32 14.69
N ALA A 438 -25.78 -15.53 14.97
CA ALA A 438 -25.63 -14.12 15.30
C ALA A 438 -24.75 -13.90 16.54
N LEU A 439 -25.00 -14.64 17.64
CA LEU A 439 -24.17 -14.57 18.86
C LEU A 439 -22.72 -14.95 18.62
N CYS A 440 -22.48 -15.99 17.81
CA CYS A 440 -21.14 -16.44 17.46
C CYS A 440 -20.37 -15.35 16.72
N LEU A 441 -21.00 -14.68 15.75
CA LEU A 441 -20.38 -13.58 14.99
C LEU A 441 -20.18 -12.32 15.85
N LEU A 442 -21.13 -11.96 16.71
CA LEU A 442 -21.00 -10.81 17.63
C LEU A 442 -19.88 -11.02 18.65
N ALA A 443 -19.70 -12.24 19.15
CA ALA A 443 -18.59 -12.58 20.03
C ALA A 443 -17.24 -12.55 19.31
N ALA A 444 -17.19 -13.03 18.05
CA ALA A 444 -15.98 -12.95 17.23
C ALA A 444 -15.56 -11.49 16.95
N HIS A 445 -16.52 -10.60 16.73
CA HIS A 445 -16.28 -9.16 16.61
C HIS A 445 -15.64 -8.57 17.88
N GLY A 446 -16.20 -8.88 19.06
CA GLY A 446 -15.61 -8.43 20.34
C GLY A 446 -14.19 -8.96 20.55
N ALA A 447 -13.94 -10.24 20.25
CA ALA A 447 -12.60 -10.84 20.34
C ALA A 447 -11.61 -10.21 19.35
N TYR A 448 -12.07 -9.83 18.16
CA TYR A 448 -11.26 -9.07 17.20
C TYR A 448 -10.86 -7.71 17.78
N LEU A 449 -11.83 -6.91 18.25
CA LEU A 449 -11.58 -5.59 18.83
C LEU A 449 -10.59 -5.66 19.99
N ASP A 450 -10.78 -6.59 20.93
CA ASP A 450 -9.86 -6.82 22.06
C ASP A 450 -8.45 -7.19 21.58
N GLY A 451 -8.36 -8.06 20.58
CA GLY A 451 -7.08 -8.52 20.02
C GLY A 451 -6.28 -7.43 19.29
N VAL A 452 -6.96 -6.41 18.73
CA VAL A 452 -6.32 -5.29 18.04
C VAL A 452 -6.33 -3.97 18.83
N GLY A 453 -6.90 -3.96 20.03
CA GLY A 453 -7.00 -2.77 20.90
C GLY A 453 -7.89 -1.67 20.34
N LEU A 454 -8.97 -2.05 19.66
CA LEU A 454 -9.95 -1.13 19.08
C LEU A 454 -11.25 -1.12 19.89
N VAL A 455 -12.06 -0.08 19.70
CA VAL A 455 -13.38 0.03 20.35
C VAL A 455 -14.43 0.43 19.33
N ASP A 456 -15.65 -0.05 19.57
CA ASP A 456 -16.82 0.46 18.87
C ASP A 456 -17.09 1.91 19.24
N TYR A 457 -17.41 2.71 18.21
CA TYR A 457 -17.93 4.05 18.45
C TYR A 457 -19.33 3.99 19.09
N PRO A 458 -19.78 5.02 19.83
CA PRO A 458 -20.86 4.88 20.82
C PRO A 458 -22.18 4.32 20.24
N ARG A 459 -22.53 4.74 19.03
CA ARG A 459 -23.73 4.26 18.32
C ARG A 459 -23.62 2.82 17.84
N LEU A 460 -22.45 2.43 17.34
CA LEU A 460 -22.21 1.05 16.94
C LEU A 460 -22.24 0.13 18.16
N LYS A 461 -21.58 0.55 19.25
CA LYS A 461 -21.62 -0.16 20.53
C LYS A 461 -23.06 -0.39 21.00
N GLN A 462 -23.88 0.65 21.00
CA GLN A 462 -25.29 0.54 21.37
C GLN A 462 -26.05 -0.47 20.48
N ARG A 463 -25.77 -0.48 19.17
CA ARG A 463 -26.37 -1.42 18.23
C ARG A 463 -25.91 -2.85 18.48
N VAL A 464 -24.62 -3.08 18.67
CA VAL A 464 -24.05 -4.39 19.01
C VAL A 464 -24.64 -4.91 20.33
N ASP A 465 -24.67 -4.09 21.37
CA ASP A 465 -25.26 -4.45 22.68
C ASP A 465 -26.75 -4.83 22.54
N SER A 466 -27.51 -4.07 21.73
CA SER A 466 -28.91 -4.38 21.41
C SER A 466 -29.06 -5.70 20.65
N MET A 467 -28.18 -5.99 19.69
CA MET A 467 -28.19 -7.23 18.91
C MET A 467 -27.89 -8.44 19.80
N VAL A 468 -26.90 -8.32 20.70
CA VAL A 468 -26.58 -9.37 21.69
C VAL A 468 -27.77 -9.63 22.60
N GLY A 469 -28.42 -8.57 23.10
CA GLY A 469 -29.63 -8.68 23.91
C GLY A 469 -30.75 -9.41 23.17
N ALA A 470 -31.08 -8.98 21.95
CA ALA A 470 -32.11 -9.62 21.13
C ALA A 470 -31.80 -11.11 20.88
N ALA A 471 -30.57 -11.43 20.49
CA ALA A 471 -30.16 -12.80 20.21
C ALA A 471 -30.28 -13.72 21.43
N ARG A 472 -29.90 -13.24 22.62
CA ARG A 472 -30.04 -13.99 23.89
C ARG A 472 -31.49 -14.21 24.29
N THR A 473 -32.38 -13.27 24.00
CA THR A 473 -33.82 -13.44 24.29
C THR A 473 -34.52 -14.45 23.39
N CYS A 474 -34.00 -14.67 22.17
CA CYS A 474 -34.58 -15.58 21.19
C CYS A 474 -34.05 -17.03 21.27
N THR A 475 -33.26 -17.37 22.29
CA THR A 475 -32.67 -18.71 22.43
C THR A 475 -32.54 -19.14 23.90
N ASN A 476 -32.19 -20.40 24.15
CA ASN A 476 -31.94 -20.87 25.52
C ASN A 476 -30.54 -20.45 26.00
N ALA A 477 -30.39 -20.20 27.31
CA ALA A 477 -29.17 -19.65 27.89
C ALA A 477 -27.93 -20.52 27.64
N THR A 478 -28.05 -21.84 27.79
CA THR A 478 -26.92 -22.76 27.58
C THR A 478 -26.41 -22.75 26.15
N ALA A 479 -27.31 -22.74 25.16
CA ALA A 479 -26.95 -22.65 23.75
C ALA A 479 -26.38 -21.26 23.40
N ALA A 480 -26.92 -20.19 24.00
CA ALA A 480 -26.38 -18.84 23.85
C ALA A 480 -24.92 -18.76 24.32
N ASP A 481 -24.63 -19.30 25.50
CA ASP A 481 -23.29 -19.28 26.08
C ASP A 481 -22.32 -20.15 25.28
N ALA A 482 -22.76 -21.31 24.79
CA ALA A 482 -21.96 -22.14 23.90
C ALA A 482 -21.63 -21.44 22.57
N ALA A 483 -22.60 -20.75 21.96
CA ALA A 483 -22.38 -19.99 20.74
C ALA A 483 -21.44 -18.79 20.96
N TRP A 484 -21.60 -18.09 22.09
CA TRP A 484 -20.72 -16.99 22.48
C TRP A 484 -19.27 -17.44 22.66
N LEU A 485 -19.06 -18.51 23.44
CA LEU A 485 -17.73 -19.09 23.66
C LEU A 485 -17.08 -19.57 22.37
N ARG A 486 -17.87 -20.17 21.46
CA ARG A 486 -17.39 -20.54 20.13
C ARG A 486 -16.89 -19.32 19.37
N GLY A 487 -17.66 -18.23 19.36
CA GLY A 487 -17.30 -16.99 18.69
C GLY A 487 -16.00 -16.37 19.20
N LEU A 488 -15.81 -16.33 20.53
CA LEU A 488 -14.56 -15.87 21.15
C LEU A 488 -13.32 -16.66 20.73
N ALA A 489 -13.50 -17.91 20.32
CA ALA A 489 -12.41 -18.79 19.89
C ALA A 489 -12.13 -18.74 18.38
N LEU A 490 -12.96 -18.04 17.58
CA LEU A 490 -12.76 -17.96 16.14
C LEU A 490 -11.65 -16.95 15.81
N SER A 491 -10.74 -17.35 14.92
CA SER A 491 -9.94 -16.38 14.18
C SER A 491 -10.84 -15.61 13.21
N GLN A 492 -10.39 -14.45 12.75
CA GLN A 492 -11.16 -13.65 11.79
C GLN A 492 -11.51 -14.45 10.52
N ASP A 493 -10.55 -15.18 9.94
CA ASP A 493 -10.81 -16.06 8.79
C ASP A 493 -11.84 -17.16 9.10
N ALA A 494 -11.76 -17.77 10.28
CA ALA A 494 -12.72 -18.79 10.70
C ALA A 494 -14.12 -18.19 10.93
N ALA A 495 -14.22 -16.94 11.38
CA ALA A 495 -15.48 -16.21 11.47
C ALA A 495 -16.06 -15.89 10.08
N VAL A 496 -15.22 -15.56 9.10
CA VAL A 496 -15.65 -15.43 7.70
C VAL A 496 -16.20 -16.74 7.14
N ASP A 497 -15.49 -17.85 7.33
CA ASP A 497 -15.95 -19.16 6.89
C ASP A 497 -17.25 -19.58 7.61
N TYR A 498 -17.38 -19.23 8.89
CA TYR A 498 -18.60 -19.44 9.66
C TYR A 498 -19.77 -18.62 9.09
N ALA A 499 -19.59 -17.32 8.83
CA ALA A 499 -20.61 -16.45 8.26
C ALA A 499 -21.11 -16.93 6.88
N LEU A 500 -20.17 -17.33 6.01
CA LEU A 500 -20.48 -17.85 4.67
C LEU A 500 -21.30 -19.14 4.75
N ASN A 501 -20.93 -20.07 5.63
CA ASN A 501 -21.52 -21.41 5.67
C ASN A 501 -22.79 -21.49 6.53
N GLU A 502 -22.83 -20.84 7.68
CA GLU A 502 -23.90 -21.02 8.67
C GLU A 502 -25.01 -19.98 8.58
N VAL A 503 -24.79 -18.89 7.84
CA VAL A 503 -25.79 -17.83 7.63
C VAL A 503 -26.10 -17.67 6.15
N LEU A 504 -25.11 -17.26 5.36
CA LEU A 504 -25.34 -16.84 3.97
C LEU A 504 -25.74 -18.00 3.05
N ASN A 505 -25.12 -19.17 3.20
CA ASN A 505 -25.50 -20.36 2.44
C ASN A 505 -26.91 -20.88 2.76
N ARG A 506 -27.39 -20.72 4.00
CA ARG A 506 -28.75 -21.16 4.36
C ARG A 506 -29.82 -20.38 3.59
N LEU A 507 -29.60 -19.09 3.38
CA LEU A 507 -30.49 -18.22 2.59
C LEU A 507 -30.39 -18.46 1.07
N ARG A 508 -29.37 -19.16 0.60
CA ARG A 508 -29.29 -19.62 -0.80
C ARG A 508 -30.12 -20.88 -1.06
N ILE A 509 -30.26 -21.74 -0.06
CA ILE A 509 -30.94 -23.04 -0.21
C ILE A 509 -32.45 -22.86 -0.37
N ASP A 510 -33.05 -21.85 0.27
CA ASP A 510 -34.49 -21.56 0.12
C ASP A 510 -34.90 -21.07 -1.28
N VAL A 511 -33.94 -20.67 -2.12
CA VAL A 511 -34.16 -20.26 -3.52
C VAL A 511 -34.28 -21.48 -4.46
N VAL A 512 -33.89 -22.68 -4.01
CA VAL A 512 -34.19 -23.93 -4.72
C VAL A 512 -35.46 -24.54 -4.13
N SER A 513 -36.61 -23.90 -4.38
CA SER A 513 -37.89 -24.55 -4.12
C SER A 513 -38.00 -25.86 -4.94
N PRO A 514 -38.60 -26.93 -4.38
CA PRO A 514 -38.70 -28.24 -5.00
C PRO A 514 -39.73 -28.20 -6.14
N GLY A 515 -39.29 -27.78 -7.33
CA GLY A 515 -40.18 -27.52 -8.46
C GLY A 515 -39.57 -27.76 -9.83
N GLN A 516 -38.43 -28.45 -9.92
CA GLN A 516 -37.97 -29.05 -11.17
C GLN A 516 -37.88 -30.55 -10.98
N THR A 517 -39.02 -31.18 -11.24
CA THR A 517 -39.19 -32.60 -11.47
C THR A 517 -38.13 -33.07 -12.46
N GLU A 518 -37.29 -34.03 -12.03
CA GLU A 518 -36.50 -34.84 -12.94
C GLU A 518 -37.46 -35.47 -13.96
N MET A 519 -37.45 -34.97 -15.19
CA MET A 519 -37.88 -35.78 -16.32
C MET A 519 -36.82 -36.86 -16.49
N GLU A 520 -37.11 -38.06 -15.99
CA GLU A 520 -36.45 -39.29 -16.39
C GLU A 520 -36.41 -39.37 -17.93
N GLN A 521 -35.23 -39.14 -18.51
CA GLN A 521 -34.94 -39.59 -19.85
C GLN A 521 -34.70 -41.10 -19.79
N VAL A 522 -35.74 -41.86 -20.12
CA VAL A 522 -35.66 -43.28 -20.46
C VAL A 522 -34.68 -43.45 -21.64
N PRO A 523 -33.61 -44.26 -21.51
CA PRO A 523 -32.77 -44.58 -22.64
C PRO A 523 -33.46 -45.65 -23.49
N VAL A 524 -33.85 -45.29 -24.71
CA VAL A 524 -34.27 -46.24 -25.73
C VAL A 524 -33.08 -47.12 -26.09
N ARG A 525 -33.28 -48.44 -25.97
CA ARG A 525 -32.46 -49.48 -26.60
C ARG A 525 -33.22 -50.09 -27.76
#